data_AF-A0AA96LK89-F1
#
_entry.id   AF-A0AA96LK89-F1
#
_cell.length_a   1.000
_cell.length_b   1.000
_cell.length_c   1.000
_cell.angle_alpha   90.00
_cell.angle_beta   90.00
_cell.angle_gamma   90.00
#
_symmetry.space_group_name_H-M   'P 1'
#
loop_
_entity.id
_entity.type
_entity.pdbx_description
1 polymer ?
#
loop_
_entity_poly.entity_id
_entity_poly.type
_entity_poly.pdbx_seq_one_letter_code
_entity_poly.pdbx_strand_id
1 'polypeptide(L)'
;MNAGYLSLILLCIMLILLASGWKELYIRSISHKGMLLFFVSWLIGMRLTVVIRQVHIQVVYFVVLALALLILYVTQGFIHKLHLLSIGLLLGSLHFLVEQLLVMDPILIVRNSAWQSALVLALVAVVLQRNAWEQIGAISIGYLLGDLYQSGIHKVDGNQMLGLAGFQDQWWLTVFTARTITIMVQFAYNSCRSVWKQWMNRNGSNRE
;
A
#
# COMPACT_ATOMS: atom_id res chain seq x y z
N MET A 1 18.64 7.60 3.79
CA MET A 1 17.93 7.25 5.04
C MET A 1 18.18 5.78 5.32
N ASN A 2 18.35 5.41 6.58
CA ASN A 2 18.47 4.01 6.96
C ASN A 2 17.14 3.29 6.65
N ALA A 3 17.21 2.12 6.04
CA ALA A 3 16.02 1.33 5.73
C ALA A 3 15.28 0.97 7.02
N GLY A 4 13.95 1.08 7.01
CA GLY A 4 13.05 0.78 8.14
C GLY A 4 12.67 1.99 9.00
N TYR A 5 13.33 3.14 8.83
CA TYR A 5 12.98 4.34 9.60
C TYR A 5 11.70 4.98 9.10
N LEU A 6 11.48 4.97 7.77
CA LEU A 6 10.33 5.61 7.18
C LEU A 6 9.03 4.88 7.55
N SER A 7 9.05 3.54 7.53
CA SER A 7 7.95 2.71 8.01
C SER A 7 7.63 2.96 9.47
N LEU A 8 8.63 3.13 10.34
CA LEU A 8 8.41 3.42 11.77
C LEU A 8 7.75 4.80 11.96
N ILE A 9 8.23 5.83 11.25
CA ILE A 9 7.64 7.18 11.28
C ILE A 9 6.18 7.12 10.79
N LEU A 10 5.93 6.47 9.65
CA LEU A 10 4.57 6.32 9.10
C LEU A 10 3.66 5.53 10.03
N LEU A 11 4.18 4.49 10.67
CA LEU A 11 3.45 3.70 11.66
C LEU A 11 3.07 4.56 12.87
N CYS A 12 4.00 5.37 13.40
CA CYS A 12 3.69 6.32 14.46
C CYS A 12 2.63 7.34 14.06
N ILE A 13 2.72 7.92 12.86
CA ILE A 13 1.72 8.85 12.33
C ILE A 13 0.36 8.16 12.24
N MET A 14 0.31 6.93 11.73
CA MET A 14 -0.93 6.15 11.63
C MET A 14 -1.52 5.81 12.99
N LEU A 15 -0.70 5.50 14.00
CA LEU A 15 -1.16 5.28 15.37
C LEU A 15 -1.73 6.57 15.99
N ILE A 16 -1.08 7.72 15.77
CA ILE A 16 -1.58 9.03 16.23
C ILE A 16 -2.92 9.36 15.56
N LEU A 17 -3.04 9.16 14.25
CA LEU A 17 -4.29 9.35 13.50
C LEU A 17 -5.40 8.40 13.98
N LEU A 18 -5.04 7.17 14.33
CA LEU A 18 -6.00 6.20 14.86
C LEU A 18 -6.47 6.60 16.27
N ALA A 19 -5.56 7.04 17.13
CA ALA A 19 -5.87 7.51 18.48
C ALA A 19 -6.69 8.82 18.48
N SER A 20 -6.47 9.70 17.49
CA SER A 20 -7.19 10.97 17.35
C SER A 20 -8.58 10.84 16.71
N GLY A 21 -9.03 9.62 16.38
CA GLY A 21 -10.36 9.37 15.82
C GLY A 21 -10.48 9.52 14.30
N TRP A 22 -9.37 9.78 13.59
CA TRP A 22 -9.35 9.89 12.12
C TRP A 22 -9.52 8.55 11.39
N LYS A 23 -9.69 7.46 12.15
CA LYS A 23 -10.03 6.12 11.65
C LYS A 23 -11.18 6.14 10.64
N GLU A 24 -12.24 6.93 10.91
CA GLU A 24 -13.42 7.02 10.05
C GLU A 24 -13.09 7.45 8.62
N LEU A 25 -12.07 8.31 8.45
CA LEU A 25 -11.62 8.80 7.15
C LEU A 25 -10.73 7.78 6.42
N TYR A 26 -9.81 7.15 7.13
CA TYR A 26 -8.85 6.23 6.50
C TYR A 26 -9.41 4.84 6.28
N ILE A 27 -10.13 4.27 7.25
CA ILE A 27 -10.69 2.92 7.18
C ILE A 27 -12.00 2.80 7.96
N ARG A 28 -13.10 3.15 7.30
CA ARG A 28 -14.44 3.25 7.88
C ARG A 28 -15.03 1.94 8.43
N SER A 29 -14.54 0.78 8.00
CA SER A 29 -15.17 -0.53 8.31
C SER A 29 -14.31 -1.51 9.12
N ILE A 30 -13.10 -1.16 9.55
CA ILE A 30 -12.27 -2.09 10.37
C ILE A 30 -12.60 -1.97 11.85
N SER A 31 -12.79 -3.11 12.53
CA SER A 31 -12.87 -3.17 13.98
C SER A 31 -11.59 -2.65 14.63
N HIS A 32 -11.70 -1.87 15.71
CA HIS A 32 -10.54 -1.34 16.44
C HIS A 32 -9.57 -2.45 16.87
N LYS A 33 -10.10 -3.61 17.27
CA LYS A 33 -9.32 -4.79 17.65
C LYS A 33 -8.45 -5.31 16.50
N GLY A 34 -8.96 -5.30 15.28
CA GLY A 34 -8.24 -5.77 14.10
C GLY A 34 -7.06 -4.88 13.72
N MET A 35 -7.23 -3.55 13.78
CA MET A 35 -6.12 -2.61 13.56
C MET A 35 -5.06 -2.75 14.64
N LEU A 36 -5.45 -2.83 15.91
CA LEU A 36 -4.50 -2.96 17.02
C LEU A 36 -3.70 -4.27 16.89
N LEU A 37 -4.37 -5.38 16.56
CA LEU A 37 -3.70 -6.65 16.27
C LEU A 37 -2.70 -6.50 15.13
N PHE A 38 -3.08 -5.87 14.02
CA PHE A 38 -2.16 -5.61 12.89
C PHE A 38 -0.93 -4.80 13.32
N PHE A 39 -1.10 -3.70 14.06
CA PHE A 39 0.03 -2.87 14.52
C PHE A 39 0.95 -3.61 15.49
N VAL A 40 0.38 -4.37 16.44
CA VAL A 40 1.17 -5.17 17.38
C VAL A 40 1.93 -6.26 16.65
N SER A 41 1.28 -6.99 15.73
CA SER A 41 1.92 -8.00 14.88
C SER A 41 3.02 -7.38 14.01
N TRP A 42 2.83 -6.17 13.50
CA TRP A 42 3.86 -5.45 12.73
C TRP A 42 5.09 -5.10 13.58
N LEU A 43 4.89 -4.52 14.78
CA LEU A 43 5.98 -4.13 15.69
C LEU A 43 6.78 -5.32 16.22
N ILE A 44 6.10 -6.44 16.48
CA ILE A 44 6.78 -7.69 16.83
C ILE A 44 7.50 -8.23 15.59
N GLY A 45 6.83 -8.21 14.43
CA GLY A 45 7.33 -8.75 13.18
C GLY A 45 8.60 -8.07 12.67
N MET A 46 8.74 -6.74 12.88
CA MET A 46 9.93 -5.99 12.43
C MET A 46 11.21 -6.39 13.16
N ARG A 47 11.12 -7.01 14.34
CA ARG A 47 12.29 -7.45 15.13
C ARG A 47 12.63 -8.92 14.94
N LEU A 48 11.72 -9.70 14.38
CA LEU A 48 11.88 -11.14 14.24
C LEU A 48 12.23 -11.50 12.80
N THR A 49 13.36 -12.16 12.63
CA THR A 49 13.80 -12.75 11.36
C THR A 49 13.83 -14.25 11.51
N VAL A 50 13.18 -14.96 10.59
CA VAL A 50 13.20 -16.41 10.52
C VAL A 50 14.14 -16.82 9.39
N VAL A 51 15.07 -17.73 9.68
CA VAL A 51 16.03 -18.24 8.69
C VAL A 51 15.66 -19.67 8.33
N ILE A 52 15.31 -19.91 7.07
CA ILE A 52 14.97 -21.25 6.56
C ILE A 52 15.90 -21.57 5.40
N ARG A 53 16.79 -22.57 5.56
CA ARG A 53 17.66 -23.09 4.49
C ARG A 53 18.32 -21.96 3.65
N GLN A 54 18.97 -21.00 4.33
CA GLN A 54 19.64 -19.82 3.74
C GLN A 54 18.74 -18.67 3.24
N VAL A 55 17.42 -18.77 3.43
CA VAL A 55 16.49 -17.67 3.17
C VAL A 55 16.20 -16.94 4.47
N HIS A 56 16.50 -15.65 4.52
CA HIS A 56 16.18 -14.77 5.65
C HIS A 56 14.87 -14.07 5.36
N ILE A 57 13.83 -14.41 6.12
CA ILE A 57 12.50 -13.82 5.94
C ILE A 57 12.14 -13.08 7.23
N GLN A 58 11.86 -11.78 7.11
CA GLN A 58 11.31 -11.04 8.25
C GLN A 58 9.86 -11.43 8.49
N VAL A 59 9.44 -11.51 9.74
CA VAL A 59 8.07 -11.91 10.12
C VAL A 59 7.02 -10.95 9.55
N VAL A 60 7.39 -9.67 9.29
CA VAL A 60 6.52 -8.70 8.61
C VAL A 60 6.03 -9.20 7.25
N TYR A 61 6.85 -9.96 6.51
CA TYR A 61 6.45 -10.53 5.23
C TYR A 61 5.22 -11.45 5.40
N PHE A 62 5.21 -12.29 6.44
CA PHE A 62 4.07 -13.13 6.78
C PHE A 62 2.85 -12.33 7.25
N VAL A 63 3.06 -11.20 7.94
CA VAL A 63 1.97 -10.29 8.32
C VAL A 63 1.29 -9.69 7.09
N VAL A 64 2.07 -9.22 6.11
CA VAL A 64 1.55 -8.68 4.84
C VAL A 64 0.88 -9.78 4.01
N LEU A 65 1.44 -10.99 3.98
CA LEU A 65 0.82 -12.15 3.33
C LEU A 65 -0.53 -12.52 3.97
N ALA A 66 -0.58 -12.61 5.30
CA ALA A 66 -1.81 -12.86 6.03
C ALA A 66 -2.86 -11.78 5.76
N LEU A 67 -2.45 -10.51 5.70
CA LEU A 67 -3.32 -9.39 5.35
C LEU A 67 -3.88 -9.55 3.93
N ALA A 68 -3.03 -9.85 2.94
CA ALA A 68 -3.45 -10.06 1.56
C ALA A 68 -4.45 -11.22 1.43
N LEU A 69 -4.19 -12.35 2.09
CA LEU A 69 -5.08 -13.51 2.10
C LEU A 69 -6.40 -13.22 2.81
N LEU A 70 -6.38 -12.50 3.93
CA LEU A 70 -7.58 -12.10 4.64
C LEU A 70 -8.46 -11.21 3.76
N ILE A 71 -7.88 -10.25 3.04
CA ILE A 71 -8.61 -9.38 2.13
C ILE A 71 -9.21 -10.20 0.99
N LEU A 72 -8.43 -11.09 0.38
CA LEU A 72 -8.92 -11.98 -0.68
C LEU A 72 -10.04 -12.92 -0.19
N TYR A 73 -9.99 -13.36 1.07
CA TYR A 73 -11.03 -14.18 1.69
C TYR A 73 -12.33 -13.39 1.91
N VAL A 74 -12.22 -12.16 2.43
CA VAL A 74 -13.37 -11.27 2.73
C VAL A 74 -14.04 -10.75 1.46
N THR A 75 -13.28 -10.50 0.38
CA THR A 75 -13.82 -10.06 -0.91
C THR A 75 -14.81 -11.09 -1.46
N GLN A 76 -16.05 -10.65 -1.68
CA GLN A 76 -17.12 -11.51 -2.17
C GLN A 76 -17.12 -11.59 -3.70
N GLY A 77 -17.32 -12.79 -4.24
CA GLY A 77 -17.40 -13.05 -5.68
C GLY A 77 -16.07 -13.43 -6.33
N PHE A 78 -16.07 -14.52 -7.09
CA PHE A 78 -14.88 -15.07 -7.75
C PHE A 78 -14.24 -14.09 -8.74
N ILE A 79 -15.07 -13.37 -9.51
CA ILE A 79 -14.59 -12.38 -10.50
C ILE A 79 -13.85 -11.23 -9.81
N HIS A 80 -14.35 -10.74 -8.66
CA HIS A 80 -13.69 -9.68 -7.90
C HIS A 80 -12.36 -10.15 -7.32
N LYS A 81 -12.28 -11.41 -6.86
CA LYS A 81 -11.01 -12.02 -6.39
C LYS A 81 -9.98 -12.11 -7.51
N LEU A 82 -10.39 -12.56 -8.70
CA LEU A 82 -9.51 -12.61 -9.87
C LEU A 82 -9.06 -11.22 -10.30
N HIS A 83 -9.97 -10.24 -10.30
CA HIS A 83 -9.63 -8.85 -10.61
C HIS A 83 -8.60 -8.29 -9.62
N LEU A 84 -8.80 -8.52 -8.31
CA LEU A 84 -7.86 -8.13 -7.27
C LEU A 84 -6.48 -8.79 -7.46
N LEU A 85 -6.44 -10.09 -7.76
CA LEU A 85 -5.21 -10.81 -8.06
C LEU A 85 -4.53 -10.28 -9.31
N SER A 86 -5.29 -9.96 -10.36
CA SER A 86 -4.76 -9.39 -11.61
C SER A 86 -4.14 -8.01 -11.39
N ILE A 87 -4.79 -7.15 -10.60
CA ILE A 87 -4.22 -5.84 -10.23
C ILE A 87 -2.97 -6.05 -9.37
N GLY A 88 -3.00 -6.97 -8.40
CA GLY A 88 -1.83 -7.30 -7.60
C GLY A 88 -0.66 -7.78 -8.45
N LEU A 89 -0.91 -8.68 -9.40
CA LEU A 89 0.10 -9.16 -10.35
C LEU A 89 0.67 -8.03 -11.21
N LEU A 90 -0.19 -7.14 -11.71
CA LEU A 90 0.22 -5.95 -12.48
C LEU A 90 1.08 -5.00 -11.64
N LEU A 91 0.72 -4.76 -10.38
CA LEU A 91 1.53 -3.93 -9.48
C LEU A 91 2.86 -4.61 -9.17
N GLY A 92 2.89 -5.92 -8.97
CA GLY A 92 4.13 -6.66 -8.74
C GLY A 92 5.07 -6.66 -9.95
N SER A 93 4.53 -6.83 -11.16
CA SER A 93 5.33 -6.73 -12.39
C SER A 93 5.84 -5.32 -12.63
N LEU A 94 5.03 -4.29 -12.34
CA LEU A 94 5.45 -2.89 -12.44
C LEU A 94 6.50 -2.53 -11.39
N HIS A 95 6.36 -3.01 -10.15
CA HIS A 95 7.36 -2.84 -9.10
C HIS A 95 8.71 -3.40 -9.55
N PHE A 96 8.71 -4.66 -10.02
CA PHE A 96 9.90 -5.30 -10.56
C PHE A 96 10.49 -4.51 -11.74
N LEU A 97 9.67 -4.12 -12.72
CA LEU A 97 10.14 -3.39 -13.91
C LEU A 97 10.76 -2.03 -13.55
N VAL A 98 10.11 -1.28 -12.66
CA VAL A 98 10.60 0.03 -12.21
C VAL A 98 11.93 -0.12 -11.48
N GLU A 99 12.07 -1.13 -10.62
CA GLU A 99 13.34 -1.36 -9.94
C GLU A 99 14.45 -1.79 -10.91
N GLN A 100 14.17 -2.66 -11.87
CA GLN A 100 15.15 -3.01 -12.91
C GLN A 100 15.54 -1.79 -13.74
N LEU A 101 14.57 -0.95 -14.14
CA LEU A 101 14.83 0.27 -14.90
C LEU A 101 15.72 1.24 -14.12
N LEU A 102 15.47 1.42 -12.83
CA LEU A 102 16.26 2.30 -11.97
C LEU A 102 17.67 1.75 -11.69
N VAL A 103 17.85 0.43 -11.74
CA VAL A 103 19.17 -0.21 -11.66
C VAL A 103 19.95 -0.02 -12.96
N MET A 104 19.29 -0.12 -14.12
CA MET A 104 19.92 0.02 -15.44
C MET A 104 20.27 1.48 -15.76
N ASP A 105 19.37 2.42 -15.45
CA ASP A 105 19.51 3.84 -15.76
C ASP A 105 19.46 4.73 -14.49
N PRO A 106 20.57 4.83 -13.74
CA PRO A 106 20.61 5.58 -12.48
C PRO A 106 20.40 7.09 -12.65
N ILE A 107 20.49 7.62 -13.88
CA ILE A 107 20.21 9.03 -14.21
C ILE A 107 18.75 9.39 -13.92
N LEU A 108 17.82 8.43 -13.94
CA LEU A 108 16.40 8.64 -13.64
C LEU A 108 16.13 8.76 -12.13
N ILE A 109 17.11 8.49 -11.27
CA ILE A 109 16.99 8.60 -9.82
C ILE A 109 17.09 10.08 -9.43
N VAL A 110 15.96 10.74 -9.24
CA VAL A 110 15.92 12.17 -8.87
C VAL A 110 16.35 12.37 -7.41
N ARG A 111 15.98 11.44 -6.51
CA ARG A 111 16.30 11.55 -5.08
C ARG A 111 16.50 10.22 -4.38
N ASN A 112 15.55 9.31 -4.56
CA ASN A 112 15.61 7.98 -3.97
C ASN A 112 14.76 7.02 -4.81
N SER A 113 15.37 5.95 -5.30
CA SER A 113 14.71 4.97 -6.16
C SER A 113 13.50 4.31 -5.48
N ALA A 114 13.60 4.01 -4.18
CA ALA A 114 12.52 3.39 -3.41
C ALA A 114 11.31 4.32 -3.22
N TRP A 115 11.52 5.63 -3.17
CA TRP A 115 10.42 6.59 -3.08
C TRP A 115 9.71 6.70 -4.42
N GLN A 116 10.48 6.76 -5.52
CA GLN A 116 9.91 6.85 -6.86
C GLN A 116 9.07 5.62 -7.19
N SER A 117 9.58 4.40 -6.94
CA SER A 117 8.81 3.17 -7.16
C SER A 117 7.53 3.16 -6.34
N ALA A 118 7.61 3.51 -5.05
CA ALA A 118 6.46 3.56 -4.17
C ALA A 118 5.39 4.56 -4.61
N LEU A 119 5.79 5.74 -5.11
CA LEU A 119 4.89 6.77 -5.62
C LEU A 119 4.21 6.37 -6.93
N VAL A 120 4.95 5.78 -7.87
CA VAL A 120 4.40 5.28 -9.14
C VAL A 120 3.36 4.19 -8.86
N LEU A 121 3.71 3.22 -8.01
CA LEU A 121 2.77 2.15 -7.61
C LEU A 121 1.54 2.70 -6.90
N ALA A 122 1.70 3.72 -6.04
CA ALA A 122 0.58 4.36 -5.37
C ALA A 122 -0.38 5.01 -6.37
N LEU A 123 0.15 5.72 -7.37
CA LEU A 123 -0.65 6.37 -8.39
C LEU A 123 -1.43 5.36 -9.23
N VAL A 124 -0.77 4.28 -9.66
CA VAL A 124 -1.43 3.19 -10.40
C VAL A 124 -2.51 2.54 -9.53
N ALA A 125 -2.24 2.26 -8.26
CA ALA A 125 -3.22 1.68 -7.34
C ALA A 125 -4.43 2.59 -7.09
N VAL A 126 -4.26 3.93 -7.08
CA VAL A 126 -5.36 4.90 -6.97
C VAL A 126 -6.25 4.89 -8.21
N VAL A 127 -5.65 4.79 -9.39
CA VAL A 127 -6.39 4.75 -10.66
C VAL A 127 -7.18 3.46 -10.78
N LEU A 128 -6.57 2.33 -10.45
CA LEU A 128 -7.18 1.01 -10.63
C LEU A 128 -8.20 0.67 -9.55
N GLN A 129 -7.99 1.11 -8.30
CA GLN A 129 -8.83 0.70 -7.19
C GLN A 129 -9.18 1.81 -6.21
N ARG A 130 -10.49 2.03 -6.04
CA ARG A 130 -11.03 3.07 -5.13
C ARG A 130 -11.45 2.53 -3.77
N ASN A 131 -11.80 1.24 -3.69
CA ASN A 131 -12.16 0.61 -2.42
C ASN A 131 -10.90 0.43 -1.57
N ALA A 132 -10.92 0.94 -0.34
CA ALA A 132 -9.80 0.92 0.59
C ALA A 132 -9.21 -0.48 0.81
N TRP A 133 -10.08 -1.47 1.01
CA TRP A 133 -9.67 -2.84 1.32
C TRP A 133 -8.97 -3.50 0.15
N GLU A 134 -9.63 -3.48 -1.00
CA GLU A 134 -9.08 -4.05 -2.23
C GLU A 134 -7.83 -3.29 -2.68
N GLN A 135 -7.73 -1.97 -2.46
CA GLN A 135 -6.52 -1.20 -2.76
C GLN A 135 -5.33 -1.66 -1.91
N ILE A 136 -5.53 -1.81 -0.58
CA ILE A 136 -4.48 -2.33 0.31
C ILE A 136 -4.13 -3.77 -0.04
N GLY A 137 -5.12 -4.61 -0.38
CA GLY A 137 -4.91 -5.99 -0.81
C GLY A 137 -4.09 -6.07 -2.09
N ALA A 138 -4.44 -5.29 -3.11
CA ALA A 138 -3.73 -5.23 -4.38
C ALA A 138 -2.27 -4.79 -4.19
N ILE A 139 -2.04 -3.71 -3.43
CA ILE A 139 -0.70 -3.23 -3.10
C ILE A 139 0.09 -4.32 -2.37
N SER A 140 -0.52 -4.99 -1.39
CA SER A 140 0.14 -6.04 -0.61
C SER A 140 0.52 -7.24 -1.49
N ILE A 141 -0.37 -7.72 -2.35
CA ILE A 141 -0.09 -8.80 -3.31
C ILE A 141 1.04 -8.36 -4.26
N GLY A 142 0.96 -7.14 -4.79
CA GLY A 142 1.97 -6.61 -5.70
C GLY A 142 3.36 -6.57 -5.09
N TYR A 143 3.50 -6.02 -3.87
CA TYR A 143 4.79 -5.98 -3.19
C TYR A 143 5.29 -7.39 -2.81
N LEU A 144 4.44 -8.30 -2.34
CA LEU A 144 4.85 -9.67 -2.03
C LEU A 144 5.42 -10.38 -3.27
N LEU A 145 4.76 -10.23 -4.42
CA LEU A 145 5.22 -10.80 -5.68
C LEU A 145 6.47 -10.09 -6.22
N GLY A 146 6.52 -8.76 -6.14
CA GLY A 146 7.68 -7.97 -6.56
C GLY A 146 8.95 -8.35 -5.79
N ASP A 147 8.85 -8.44 -4.46
CA ASP A 147 9.96 -8.87 -3.57
C ASP A 147 10.38 -10.33 -3.86
N LEU A 148 9.41 -11.20 -4.18
CA LEU A 148 9.70 -12.58 -4.60
C LEU A 148 10.46 -12.63 -5.93
N TYR A 149 10.07 -11.83 -6.92
CA TYR A 149 10.78 -11.75 -8.20
C TYR A 149 12.18 -11.19 -8.03
N GLN A 150 12.33 -10.13 -7.23
CA GLN A 150 13.63 -9.49 -7.02
C GLN A 150 14.60 -10.42 -6.28
N SER A 151 14.17 -11.08 -5.20
CA SER A 151 14.98 -12.04 -4.44
C SER A 151 15.33 -13.31 -5.25
N GLY A 152 14.52 -13.65 -6.26
CA GLY A 152 14.83 -14.71 -7.22
C GLY A 152 16.02 -14.37 -8.12
N ILE A 153 16.20 -13.10 -8.47
CA ILE A 153 17.21 -12.63 -9.43
C ILE A 153 18.47 -12.10 -8.74
N HIS A 154 18.30 -11.31 -7.68
CA HIS A 154 19.39 -10.69 -6.92
C HIS A 154 19.56 -11.40 -5.58
N LYS A 155 20.51 -12.33 -5.51
CA LYS A 155 20.94 -12.90 -4.22
C LYS A 155 21.88 -11.91 -3.54
N VAL A 156 21.51 -11.43 -2.35
CA VAL A 156 22.36 -10.57 -1.53
C VAL A 156 23.20 -11.47 -0.63
N ASP A 157 24.52 -11.41 -0.75
CA ASP A 157 25.47 -12.25 0.00
C ASP A 157 25.24 -13.77 -0.16
N GLY A 158 24.74 -14.19 -1.33
CA GLY A 158 24.41 -15.60 -1.62
C GLY A 158 23.13 -16.11 -0.96
N ASN A 159 22.51 -15.32 -0.08
CA ASN A 159 21.27 -15.64 0.60
C ASN A 159 20.09 -14.90 -0.05
N GLN A 160 18.91 -15.51 -0.03
CA GLN A 160 17.69 -14.82 -0.40
C GLN A 160 17.15 -14.09 0.83
N MET A 161 16.89 -12.80 0.70
CA MET A 161 16.34 -11.99 1.78
C MET A 161 14.96 -11.47 1.36
N LEU A 162 13.96 -11.68 2.20
CA LEU A 162 12.57 -11.30 1.94
C LEU A 162 12.01 -10.44 3.07
N GLY A 163 11.20 -9.43 2.69
CA GLY A 163 10.54 -8.55 3.64
C GLY A 163 11.50 -7.66 4.43
N LEU A 164 12.64 -7.30 3.85
CA LEU A 164 13.63 -6.44 4.49
C LEU A 164 13.06 -5.06 4.84
N ALA A 165 13.83 -4.28 5.60
CA ALA A 165 13.43 -2.95 6.03
C ALA A 165 13.05 -2.00 4.87
N GLY A 166 13.65 -2.18 3.68
CA GLY A 166 13.28 -1.45 2.46
C GLY A 166 11.87 -1.79 1.95
N PHE A 167 11.50 -3.08 1.98
CA PHE A 167 10.15 -3.54 1.65
C PHE A 167 9.10 -2.91 2.57
N GLN A 168 9.39 -2.84 3.87
CA GLN A 168 8.49 -2.23 4.85
C GLN A 168 8.27 -0.74 4.56
N ASP A 169 9.34 0.00 4.30
CA ASP A 169 9.29 1.43 3.99
C ASP A 169 8.48 1.69 2.72
N GLN A 170 8.77 0.95 1.64
CA GLN A 170 8.08 1.07 0.36
C GLN A 170 6.59 0.73 0.49
N TRP A 171 6.25 -0.38 1.16
CA TRP A 171 4.87 -0.80 1.36
C TRP A 171 4.06 0.26 2.12
N TRP A 172 4.59 0.74 3.26
CA TRP A 172 3.93 1.78 4.05
C TRP A 172 3.77 3.08 3.27
N LEU A 173 4.81 3.50 2.56
CA LEU A 173 4.78 4.72 1.76
C LEU A 173 3.73 4.63 0.65
N THR A 174 3.67 3.50 -0.06
CA THR A 174 2.68 3.29 -1.12
C THR A 174 1.26 3.26 -0.56
N VAL A 175 1.00 2.50 0.50
CA VAL A 175 -0.33 2.43 1.12
C VAL A 175 -0.76 3.82 1.60
N PHE A 176 0.10 4.50 2.36
CA PHE A 176 -0.22 5.82 2.91
C PHE A 176 -0.48 6.86 1.81
N THR A 177 0.36 6.87 0.78
CA THR A 177 0.23 7.78 -0.36
C THR A 177 -1.04 7.48 -1.16
N ALA A 178 -1.28 6.22 -1.51
CA ALA A 178 -2.46 5.81 -2.27
C ALA A 178 -3.76 6.18 -1.52
N ARG A 179 -3.82 5.94 -0.21
CA ARG A 179 -4.97 6.32 0.61
C ARG A 179 -5.15 7.83 0.67
N THR A 180 -4.09 8.58 0.91
CA THR A 180 -4.15 10.05 1.01
C THR A 180 -4.63 10.67 -0.30
N ILE A 181 -4.08 10.24 -1.45
CA ILE A 181 -4.53 10.71 -2.77
C ILE A 181 -5.99 10.31 -3.01
N THR A 182 -6.39 9.08 -2.69
CA THR A 182 -7.77 8.62 -2.87
C THR A 182 -8.75 9.50 -2.07
N ILE A 183 -8.42 9.83 -0.82
CA ILE A 183 -9.24 10.69 0.04
C ILE A 183 -9.30 12.12 -0.53
N MET A 184 -8.17 12.68 -0.96
CA MET A 184 -8.12 14.01 -1.57
C MET A 184 -8.99 14.08 -2.85
N VAL A 185 -8.91 13.07 -3.72
CA VAL A 185 -9.72 13.01 -4.94
C VAL A 185 -11.21 12.88 -4.62
N GLN A 186 -11.58 12.03 -3.65
CA GLN A 186 -12.97 11.90 -3.20
C GLN A 186 -13.51 13.21 -2.61
N PHE A 187 -12.70 13.90 -1.82
CA PHE A 187 -13.05 15.17 -1.22
C PHE A 187 -13.24 16.27 -2.28
N ALA A 188 -12.32 16.36 -3.26
CA ALA A 188 -12.42 17.31 -4.36
C ALA A 188 -13.66 17.05 -5.23
N TYR A 189 -13.94 15.79 -5.56
CA TYR A 189 -15.12 15.40 -6.33
C TYR A 189 -16.42 15.76 -5.60
N ASN A 190 -16.52 15.44 -4.31
CA ASN A 190 -17.70 15.73 -3.50
C ASN A 190 -17.92 17.24 -3.33
N SER A 191 -16.85 18.00 -3.11
CA SER A 191 -16.88 19.46 -3.00
C SER A 191 -17.34 20.12 -4.30
N CYS A 192 -16.82 19.68 -5.44
CA CYS A 192 -17.24 20.18 -6.74
C CYS A 192 -18.72 19.87 -7.00
N ARG A 193 -19.15 18.64 -6.68
CA ARG A 193 -20.55 18.22 -6.83
C ARG A 193 -21.51 19.02 -5.93
N SER A 194 -21.12 19.35 -4.69
CA SER A 194 -21.96 20.14 -3.79
C SER A 194 -22.10 21.59 -4.28
N VAL A 195 -21.00 22.19 -4.74
CA VAL A 195 -21.03 23.54 -5.34
C VAL A 195 -21.90 23.57 -6.58
N TRP A 196 -21.77 22.57 -7.46
CA TRP A 196 -22.59 22.44 -8.66
C TRP A 196 -24.08 22.32 -8.34
N LYS A 197 -24.45 21.47 -7.37
CA LYS A 197 -25.85 21.32 -6.91
C LYS A 197 -26.40 22.62 -6.33
N GLN A 198 -25.62 23.34 -5.52
CA GLN A 198 -26.03 24.62 -4.96
C GLN A 198 -26.23 25.67 -6.07
N TRP A 199 -25.36 25.71 -7.07
CA TRP A 199 -25.48 26.64 -8.19
C TRP A 199 -26.74 26.37 -9.05
N MET A 200 -27.03 25.10 -9.36
CA MET A 200 -28.25 24.74 -10.09
C MET A 200 -29.53 25.09 -9.32
N ASN A 201 -29.59 24.81 -8.02
CA ASN A 201 -30.76 25.13 -7.20
C ASN A 201 -30.99 26.66 -7.11
N ARG A 202 -29.91 27.45 -7.11
CA ARG A 202 -29.99 28.92 -7.06
C ARG A 202 -30.51 29.53 -8.37
N ASN A 203 -30.26 28.90 -9.52
CA ASN A 203 -30.78 29.34 -10.81
C ASN A 203 -32.21 28.83 -11.11
N GLY A 204 -32.64 27.72 -10.49
CA GLY A 204 -34.02 27.22 -10.60
C GLY A 204 -35.04 28.08 -9.86
N SER A 205 -34.65 28.69 -8.74
CA SER A 205 -35.51 29.58 -7.92
C SER A 205 -35.83 30.94 -8.56
N ASN A 206 -35.15 31.33 -9.64
CA ASN A 206 -35.34 32.64 -10.31
C ASN A 206 -36.28 32.55 -11.54
N ARG A 207 -36.98 31.43 -11.72
CA ARG A 207 -37.89 31.19 -12.87
C ARG A 207 -39.35 30.92 -12.49
N GLU A 208 -39.71 31.09 -11.22
CA GLU A 208 -41.11 31.16 -10.74
C GLU A 208 -41.42 32.59 -10.31
#